data_AF-A0AAF3J2X4-F1
#
_entry.id   AF-A0AAF3J2X4-F1
#
_cell.length_a   1.000
_cell.length_b   1.000
_cell.length_c   1.000
_cell.angle_alpha   90.00
_cell.angle_beta   90.00
_cell.angle_gamma   90.00
#
_symmetry.space_group_name_H-M   'P 1'
#
loop_
_entity.id
_entity.type
_entity.pdbx_description
1 polymer ?
#
loop_
_entity_poly.entity_id
_entity_poly.type
_entity_poly.pdbx_seq_one_letter_code
_entity_poly.pdbx_strand_id
1 'polypeptide(L)'
;MDQTMDVGPVSPKDLTNLERYVKVIFYDDDRDFIVFESDIKLCDNMPIPGPIVGGRRYAMLGFAEIKQQKRDNEHIDPCYASGIIISSQPNSTGHICGSFGGVAGLSGGPVFDLSCNHLIGICVSTDDLDDRETSFGRFSSDMINYCKEITIVRIMPVEVAAVLLHSAIKREKQLKRRL
;
A
#
# COMPACT_ATOMS: atom_id res chain seq x y z
N MET A 1 11.09 30.11 -25.56
CA MET A 1 11.56 28.75 -25.91
C MET A 1 12.02 28.11 -24.63
N ASP A 2 11.47 26.92 -24.37
CA ASP A 2 11.41 26.19 -23.10
C ASP A 2 12.75 25.97 -22.40
N GLN A 3 12.73 26.11 -21.06
CA GLN A 3 13.68 25.45 -20.17
C GLN A 3 12.95 24.31 -19.47
N THR A 4 12.95 23.13 -20.08
CA THR A 4 12.64 21.89 -19.37
C THR A 4 13.83 21.59 -18.45
N MET A 5 13.65 21.80 -17.15
CA MET A 5 14.64 21.37 -16.17
C MET A 5 14.61 19.84 -16.09
N ASP A 6 15.73 19.24 -16.47
CA ASP A 6 16.00 17.81 -16.36
C ASP A 6 16.22 17.49 -14.87
N VAL A 7 15.23 16.87 -14.22
CA VAL A 7 15.33 16.47 -12.82
C VAL A 7 15.98 15.09 -12.80
N GLY A 8 17.31 15.07 -12.76
CA GLY A 8 18.09 13.84 -12.65
C GLY A 8 17.77 13.05 -11.38
N PRO A 9 18.14 11.76 -11.31
CA PRO A 9 17.86 10.93 -10.15
C PRO A 9 18.52 11.49 -8.88
N VAL A 10 17.73 11.60 -7.81
CA VAL A 10 18.16 12.10 -6.50
C VAL A 10 19.23 11.17 -5.94
N SER A 11 20.37 11.73 -5.50
CA SER A 11 21.51 10.91 -5.05
C SER A 11 21.23 10.27 -3.68
N PRO A 12 21.76 9.06 -3.39
CA PRO A 12 21.55 8.38 -2.11
C PRO A 12 22.07 9.15 -0.88
N LYS A 13 22.97 10.14 -1.06
CA LYS A 13 23.49 10.99 0.03
C LYS A 13 22.45 11.99 0.55
N ASP A 14 21.36 12.22 -0.17
CA ASP A 14 20.27 13.11 0.24
C ASP A 14 19.19 12.38 1.07
N LEU A 15 19.25 11.04 1.17
CA LEU A 15 18.28 10.22 1.91
C LEU A 15 18.40 10.32 3.44
N THR A 16 19.52 10.81 3.98
CA THR A 16 19.67 11.10 5.42
C THR A 16 18.85 12.29 5.90
N ASN A 17 18.16 12.99 4.98
CA ASN A 17 17.25 14.09 5.28
C ASN A 17 15.77 13.77 5.00
N LEU A 18 15.37 12.50 4.82
CA LEU A 18 13.96 12.16 4.55
C LEU A 18 13.00 12.68 5.65
N GLU A 19 13.46 12.68 6.91
CA GLU A 19 12.75 13.26 8.06
C GLU A 19 12.45 14.77 7.91
N ARG A 20 13.14 15.48 7.00
CA ARG A 20 12.88 16.90 6.69
C ARG A 20 11.80 17.13 5.64
N TYR A 21 11.37 16.09 4.91
CA TYR A 21 10.46 16.25 3.76
C TYR A 21 9.07 15.64 3.95
N VAL A 22 8.91 14.78 4.96
CA VAL A 22 7.63 14.13 5.27
C VAL A 22 7.38 14.17 6.77
N LYS A 23 6.19 14.62 7.14
CA LYS A 23 5.71 14.73 8.51
C LYS A 23 4.54 13.79 8.72
N VAL A 24 4.59 12.98 9.77
CA VAL A 24 3.44 12.16 10.18
C VAL A 24 2.36 13.07 10.75
N ILE A 25 1.15 13.02 10.17
CA ILE A 25 0.00 13.83 10.64
C ILE A 25 -1.10 12.97 11.27
N PHE A 26 -1.09 11.67 11.01
CA PHE A 26 -2.04 10.72 11.58
C PHE A 26 -1.49 9.29 11.53
N TYR A 27 -1.81 8.51 12.55
CA TYR A 27 -1.56 7.07 12.59
C TYR A 27 -2.77 6.38 13.24
N ASP A 28 -3.09 5.19 12.76
CA ASP A 28 -4.14 4.30 13.26
C ASP A 28 -3.54 2.89 13.32
N ASP A 29 -3.07 2.50 14.51
CA ASP A 29 -2.39 1.23 14.75
C ASP A 29 -3.32 0.03 14.54
N ASP A 30 -4.60 0.17 14.88
CA ASP A 30 -5.59 -0.91 14.76
C ASP A 30 -5.82 -1.30 13.29
N ARG A 31 -5.69 -0.33 12.39
CA ARG A 31 -5.89 -0.51 10.95
C ARG A 31 -4.60 -0.51 10.15
N ASP A 32 -3.45 -0.41 10.81
CA ASP A 32 -2.12 -0.32 10.20
C ASP A 32 -2.10 0.74 9.08
N PHE A 33 -2.45 1.98 9.45
CA PHE A 33 -2.55 3.10 8.53
C PHE A 33 -1.86 4.35 9.06
N ILE A 34 -1.09 5.00 8.19
CA ILE A 34 -0.36 6.22 8.51
C ILE A 34 -0.54 7.23 7.37
N VAL A 35 -0.67 8.51 7.73
CA VAL A 35 -0.75 9.61 6.77
C VAL A 35 0.45 10.52 6.97
N PHE A 36 1.15 10.78 5.86
CA PHE A 36 2.24 11.73 5.78
C PHE A 36 1.80 13.00 5.05
N GLU A 37 2.25 14.14 5.55
CA GLU A 37 2.23 15.44 4.87
C GLU A 37 3.63 15.69 4.30
N SER A 38 3.72 16.13 3.04
CA SER A 38 4.99 16.50 2.42
C SER A 38 4.89 17.88 1.77
N ASP A 39 5.96 18.66 1.91
CA ASP A 39 6.09 19.97 1.25
C ASP A 39 6.51 19.83 -0.23
N ILE A 40 6.80 18.61 -0.69
CA ILE A 40 7.19 18.31 -2.07
C ILE A 40 6.05 17.57 -2.77
N LYS A 41 5.76 17.97 -4.01
CA LYS A 41 4.84 17.24 -4.89
C LYS A 41 5.47 15.91 -5.28
N LEU A 42 5.00 14.81 -4.68
CA LEU A 42 5.52 13.45 -4.92
C LEU A 42 5.00 12.80 -6.22
N CYS A 43 3.86 13.26 -6.73
CA CYS A 43 3.25 12.71 -7.95
C CYS A 43 2.58 13.80 -8.77
N ASP A 44 2.65 13.67 -10.10
CA ASP A 44 2.04 14.65 -11.00
C ASP A 44 0.52 14.55 -11.09
N ASN A 45 0.02 13.32 -11.01
CA ASN A 45 -1.39 13.00 -11.10
C ASN A 45 -1.82 12.18 -9.90
N MET A 46 -2.99 12.51 -9.36
CA MET A 46 -3.64 11.64 -8.39
C MET A 46 -4.09 10.34 -9.07
N PRO A 47 -3.91 9.19 -8.42
CA PRO A 47 -4.46 7.94 -8.93
C PRO A 47 -6.00 8.00 -8.94
N ILE A 48 -6.61 7.40 -9.96
CA ILE A 48 -8.07 7.33 -10.09
C ILE A 48 -8.58 6.20 -9.18
N PRO A 49 -9.41 6.48 -8.16
CA PRO A 49 -9.98 5.43 -7.34
C PRO A 49 -10.97 4.59 -8.15
N GLY A 50 -11.01 3.28 -7.90
CA GLY A 50 -11.96 2.38 -8.57
C GLY A 50 -12.51 1.30 -7.64
N PRO A 51 -13.63 0.67 -8.04
CA PRO A 51 -14.25 -0.38 -7.28
C PRO A 51 -13.45 -1.67 -7.36
N ILE A 52 -13.59 -2.52 -6.35
CA ILE A 52 -13.12 -3.90 -6.39
C ILE A 52 -14.16 -4.75 -7.13
N VAL A 53 -13.72 -5.42 -8.20
CA VAL A 53 -14.55 -6.30 -9.01
C VAL A 53 -14.04 -7.73 -8.93
N GLY A 54 -14.92 -8.66 -8.58
CA GLY A 54 -14.61 -10.09 -8.52
C GLY A 54 -14.16 -10.64 -9.87
N GLY A 55 -13.19 -11.57 -9.86
CA GLY A 55 -12.66 -12.21 -11.07
C GLY A 55 -11.64 -11.38 -11.85
N ARG A 56 -11.30 -10.16 -11.42
CA ARG A 56 -10.25 -9.34 -12.04
C ARG A 56 -8.87 -9.63 -11.45
N ARG A 57 -7.84 -9.25 -12.22
CA ARG A 57 -6.46 -9.25 -11.77
C ARG A 57 -6.04 -7.84 -11.37
N TYR A 58 -5.21 -7.80 -10.34
CA TYR A 58 -4.70 -6.57 -9.75
C TYR A 58 -3.19 -6.62 -9.72
N ALA A 59 -2.56 -5.46 -9.71
CA ALA A 59 -1.12 -5.29 -9.55
C ALA A 59 -0.82 -4.45 -8.31
N MET A 60 0.04 -4.98 -7.47
CA MET A 60 0.63 -4.27 -6.35
C MET A 60 2.01 -3.77 -6.78
N LEU A 61 2.27 -2.48 -6.53
CA LEU A 61 3.57 -1.85 -6.81
C LEU A 61 4.24 -1.50 -5.48
N GLY A 62 5.56 -1.60 -5.42
CA GLY A 62 6.33 -1.17 -4.26
C GLY A 62 7.80 -1.49 -4.42
N PHE A 63 8.50 -1.63 -3.30
CA PHE A 63 9.94 -1.94 -3.30
C PHE A 63 10.18 -3.18 -2.46
N ALA A 64 10.72 -4.24 -3.05
CA ALA A 64 11.10 -5.43 -2.29
C ALA A 64 12.25 -5.10 -1.31
N GLU A 65 12.32 -5.80 -0.18
CA GLU A 65 13.42 -5.66 0.79
C GLU A 65 14.78 -5.73 0.07
N ILE A 66 15.69 -4.81 0.41
CA ILE A 66 17.01 -4.67 -0.24
C ILE A 66 17.76 -6.01 -0.29
N LYS A 67 17.64 -6.84 0.75
CA LYS A 67 18.28 -8.18 0.80
C LYS A 67 17.77 -9.17 -0.26
N GLN A 68 16.58 -8.94 -0.80
CA GLN A 68 15.93 -9.77 -1.81
C GLN A 68 16.19 -9.28 -3.25
N GLN A 69 16.68 -8.04 -3.41
CA GLN A 69 17.10 -7.51 -4.69
C GLN A 69 18.50 -8.05 -5.03
N LYS A 70 18.59 -8.95 -6.02
CA LYS A 70 19.86 -9.60 -6.39
C LYS A 70 20.79 -8.63 -7.12
N ARG A 71 21.89 -8.29 -6.45
CA ARG A 71 23.20 -7.78 -6.92
C ARG A 71 23.39 -6.28 -7.12
N ASP A 72 24.46 -5.78 -6.48
CA ASP A 72 25.42 -4.72 -6.82
C ASP A 72 24.94 -3.33 -7.24
N ASN A 73 23.64 -3.09 -7.42
CA ASN A 73 23.11 -1.76 -7.71
C ASN A 73 22.80 -1.02 -6.39
N GLU A 74 23.38 0.17 -6.24
CA GLU A 74 22.98 1.18 -5.24
C GLU A 74 21.57 1.76 -5.48
N HIS A 75 20.80 1.14 -6.39
CA HIS A 75 19.47 1.55 -6.82
C HIS A 75 18.44 0.51 -6.38
N ILE A 76 17.44 0.98 -5.64
CA ILE A 76 16.28 0.18 -5.24
C ILE A 76 15.30 0.20 -6.42
N ASP A 77 15.19 -0.91 -7.14
CA ASP A 77 14.26 -1.00 -8.27
C ASP A 77 12.83 -1.22 -7.78
N PRO A 78 11.83 -0.52 -8.34
CA PRO A 78 10.43 -0.81 -8.06
C PRO A 78 10.10 -2.20 -8.59
N CYS A 79 9.41 -2.99 -7.77
CA CYS A 79 8.90 -4.29 -8.16
C CYS A 79 7.37 -4.26 -8.24
N TYR A 80 6.84 -5.22 -8.98
CA TYR A 80 5.40 -5.43 -9.06
C TYR A 80 5.06 -6.88 -8.76
N ALA A 81 3.92 -7.08 -8.10
CA ALA A 81 3.33 -8.39 -7.89
C ALA A 81 1.89 -8.36 -8.40
N SER A 82 1.54 -9.33 -9.25
CA SER A 82 0.15 -9.48 -9.71
C SER A 82 -0.60 -10.49 -8.86
N GLY A 83 -1.91 -10.32 -8.77
CA GLY A 83 -2.75 -11.15 -7.94
C GLY A 83 -4.24 -11.04 -8.23
N ILE A 84 -5.03 -11.71 -7.41
CA ILE A 84 -6.50 -11.63 -7.39
C ILE A 84 -6.97 -11.29 -5.98
N ILE A 85 -8.11 -10.61 -5.88
CA ILE A 85 -8.82 -10.46 -4.60
C ILE A 85 -9.57 -11.77 -4.34
N ILE A 86 -9.29 -12.40 -3.19
CA ILE A 86 -9.92 -13.66 -2.77
C ILE A 86 -11.20 -13.37 -2.00
N SER A 87 -11.18 -12.37 -1.13
CA SER A 87 -12.37 -11.88 -0.43
C SER A 87 -12.36 -10.36 -0.43
N SER A 88 -13.44 -9.78 -0.97
CA SER A 88 -13.72 -8.35 -0.87
C SER A 88 -14.52 -7.99 0.39
N GLN A 89 -14.86 -8.97 1.23
CA GLN A 89 -15.52 -8.71 2.50
C GLN A 89 -14.48 -8.21 3.51
N PRO A 90 -14.65 -6.99 4.06
CA PRO A 90 -13.69 -6.47 5.02
C PRO A 90 -13.69 -7.28 6.32
N ASN A 91 -12.51 -7.46 6.91
CA ASN A 91 -12.34 -8.02 8.27
C ASN A 91 -12.73 -6.99 9.35
N SER A 92 -12.50 -7.33 10.63
CA SER A 92 -12.78 -6.44 11.77
C SER A 92 -12.00 -5.13 11.74
N THR A 93 -10.86 -5.07 11.06
CA THR A 93 -10.02 -3.87 10.89
C THR A 93 -10.32 -3.11 9.59
N GLY A 94 -11.20 -3.64 8.74
CA GLY A 94 -11.59 -3.03 7.46
C GLY A 94 -10.69 -3.37 6.27
N HIS A 95 -9.76 -4.31 6.42
CA HIS A 95 -8.93 -4.82 5.33
C HIS A 95 -9.69 -5.88 4.52
N ILE A 96 -9.32 -6.07 3.26
CA ILE A 96 -9.73 -7.19 2.39
C ILE A 96 -8.52 -8.10 2.15
N CYS A 97 -8.74 -9.28 1.58
CA CYS A 97 -7.65 -10.22 1.29
C CYS A 97 -7.54 -10.56 -0.19
N GLY A 98 -6.29 -10.69 -0.65
CA GLY A 98 -6.00 -11.22 -1.96
C GLY A 98 -4.76 -12.10 -1.97
N SER A 99 -4.57 -12.78 -3.09
CA SER A 99 -3.42 -13.63 -3.36
C SER A 99 -2.56 -12.91 -4.38
N PHE A 100 -1.36 -12.50 -3.95
CA PHE A 100 -0.38 -11.81 -4.78
C PHE A 100 0.96 -12.51 -4.60
N GLY A 101 1.86 -12.42 -5.57
CA GLY A 101 3.27 -12.79 -5.39
C GLY A 101 4.05 -11.79 -4.51
N GLY A 102 3.43 -11.31 -3.43
CA GLY A 102 3.97 -10.27 -2.57
C GLY A 102 5.21 -10.74 -1.84
N VAL A 103 6.16 -9.83 -1.66
CA VAL A 103 7.36 -10.04 -0.84
C VAL A 103 7.48 -8.93 0.19
N ALA A 104 8.28 -9.17 1.24
CA ALA A 104 8.59 -8.15 2.23
C ALA A 104 9.09 -6.86 1.57
N GLY A 105 8.63 -5.70 2.07
CA GLY A 105 8.91 -4.38 1.50
C GLY A 105 7.78 -3.77 0.65
N LEU A 106 6.81 -4.57 0.20
CA LEU A 106 5.65 -4.07 -0.57
C LEU A 106 4.57 -3.37 0.28
N SER A 107 4.70 -3.36 1.62
CA SER A 107 3.79 -2.67 2.53
C SER A 107 3.75 -1.16 2.25
N GLY A 108 2.56 -0.56 2.34
CA GLY A 108 2.30 0.83 1.93
C GLY A 108 2.19 1.03 0.42
N GLY A 109 2.49 0.01 -0.38
CA GLY A 109 2.42 0.05 -1.84
C GLY A 109 0.99 0.12 -2.38
N PRO A 110 0.73 0.84 -3.48
CA PRO A 110 -0.60 0.90 -4.09
C PRO A 110 -0.96 -0.40 -4.82
N VAL A 111 -2.27 -0.71 -4.84
CA VAL A 111 -2.84 -1.82 -5.59
C VAL A 111 -3.78 -1.30 -6.67
N PHE A 112 -3.51 -1.65 -7.92
CA PHE A 112 -4.23 -1.19 -9.11
C PHE A 112 -4.99 -2.32 -9.79
N ASP A 113 -6.17 -2.02 -10.33
CA ASP A 113 -6.85 -2.87 -11.30
C ASP A 113 -6.09 -2.83 -12.64
N LEU A 114 -5.60 -3.99 -13.10
CA LEU A 114 -4.82 -4.09 -14.33
C LEU A 114 -5.62 -3.78 -15.61
N SER A 115 -6.95 -3.82 -15.54
CA SER A 115 -7.81 -3.57 -16.70
C SER A 115 -8.05 -2.09 -16.99
N CYS A 116 -7.96 -1.24 -15.96
CA CYS A 116 -8.29 0.19 -16.08
C CYS A 116 -7.36 1.12 -15.30
N ASN A 117 -6.29 0.59 -14.69
CA ASN A 117 -5.32 1.32 -13.88
C ASN A 117 -5.95 2.12 -12.72
N HIS A 118 -7.10 1.70 -12.23
CA HIS A 118 -7.72 2.32 -11.07
C HIS A 118 -7.06 1.83 -9.78
N LEU A 119 -6.78 2.74 -8.85
CA LEU A 119 -6.35 2.41 -7.50
C LEU A 119 -7.51 1.82 -6.71
N ILE A 120 -7.34 0.60 -6.21
CA ILE A 120 -8.37 -0.08 -5.42
C ILE A 120 -8.03 -0.14 -3.93
N GLY A 121 -6.76 0.07 -3.57
CA GLY A 121 -6.33 -0.04 -2.19
C GLY A 121 -4.82 0.08 -1.99
N ILE A 122 -4.41 -0.13 -0.74
CA ILE A 122 -3.04 -0.01 -0.25
C ILE A 122 -2.66 -1.34 0.40
N CYS A 123 -1.49 -1.88 0.05
CA CYS A 123 -0.95 -3.06 0.69
C CYS A 123 -0.61 -2.77 2.15
N VAL A 124 -1.03 -3.67 3.04
CA VAL A 124 -0.79 -3.54 4.49
C VAL A 124 0.30 -4.54 4.90
N SER A 125 -0.01 -5.82 4.86
CA SER A 125 0.89 -6.90 5.26
C SER A 125 0.74 -8.11 4.36
N THR A 126 1.80 -8.92 4.32
CA THR A 126 1.73 -10.32 3.90
C THR A 126 1.47 -11.16 5.15
N ASP A 127 0.38 -11.91 5.18
CA ASP A 127 0.10 -12.82 6.28
C ASP A 127 0.82 -14.15 6.05
N ASP A 128 1.66 -14.58 7.00
CA ASP A 128 2.01 -15.99 7.13
C ASP A 128 0.83 -16.72 7.76
N LEU A 129 0.22 -17.64 7.02
CA LEU A 129 -1.02 -18.34 7.41
C LEU A 129 -0.83 -19.41 8.49
N ASP A 130 0.33 -19.45 9.14
CA ASP A 130 0.53 -20.33 10.30
C ASP A 130 -0.35 -19.91 11.48
N ASP A 131 -0.85 -18.67 11.49
CA ASP A 131 -1.91 -18.23 12.39
C ASP A 131 -3.28 -18.67 11.84
N ARG A 132 -3.78 -19.77 12.41
CA ARG A 132 -5.03 -20.49 12.08
C ARG A 132 -6.33 -19.68 12.30
N GLU A 133 -6.21 -18.38 12.53
CA GLU A 133 -7.30 -17.42 12.62
C GLU A 133 -6.91 -16.17 11.84
N THR A 134 -6.95 -16.25 10.51
CA THR A 134 -6.92 -15.01 9.73
C THR A 134 -8.15 -14.17 10.11
N SER A 135 -7.96 -12.87 10.31
CA SER A 135 -9.01 -11.91 10.66
C SER A 135 -10.19 -11.87 9.65
N PHE A 136 -10.04 -12.53 8.50
CA PHE A 136 -11.05 -12.69 7.43
C PHE A 136 -12.08 -13.79 7.66
N GLY A 137 -12.03 -14.51 8.80
CA GLY A 137 -12.97 -15.59 9.15
C GLY A 137 -12.40 -16.99 8.94
N ARG A 138 -13.26 -18.02 9.02
CA ARG A 138 -12.85 -19.41 8.82
C ARG A 138 -12.68 -19.71 7.33
N PHE A 139 -11.45 -19.81 6.87
CA PHE A 139 -11.15 -20.41 5.57
C PHE A 139 -11.51 -21.90 5.57
N SER A 140 -12.00 -22.41 4.43
CA SER A 140 -12.14 -23.86 4.24
C SER A 140 -10.76 -24.53 4.25
N SER A 141 -10.70 -25.84 4.54
CA SER A 141 -9.45 -26.60 4.49
C SER A 141 -8.75 -26.49 3.12
N ASP A 142 -9.53 -26.43 2.04
CA ASP A 142 -9.00 -26.27 0.68
C ASP A 142 -8.42 -24.88 0.46
N MET A 143 -9.06 -23.84 0.99
CA MET A 143 -8.50 -22.48 0.98
C MET A 143 -7.22 -22.41 1.82
N ILE A 144 -7.19 -23.01 3.01
CA ILE A 144 -5.98 -23.04 3.84
C ILE A 144 -4.83 -23.73 3.10
N ASN A 145 -5.11 -24.86 2.43
CA ASN A 145 -4.09 -25.56 1.65
C ASN A 145 -3.63 -24.76 0.42
N TYR A 146 -4.55 -24.13 -0.31
CA TYR A 146 -4.23 -23.23 -1.42
C TYR A 146 -3.39 -22.02 -0.95
N CYS A 147 -3.74 -21.44 0.19
CA CYS A 147 -3.05 -20.29 0.75
C CYS A 147 -1.67 -20.68 1.33
N LYS A 148 -1.42 -21.94 1.73
CA LYS A 148 -0.05 -22.39 2.08
C LYS A 148 0.90 -22.38 0.89
N GLU A 149 0.37 -22.47 -0.33
CA GLU A 149 1.15 -22.41 -1.56
C GLU A 149 1.27 -20.99 -2.12
N ILE A 150 0.52 -20.02 -1.56
CA ILE A 150 0.38 -18.68 -2.13
C ILE A 150 0.31 -17.60 -1.06
N THR A 151 1.16 -16.58 -1.19
CA THR A 151 1.19 -15.44 -0.28
C THR A 151 -0.15 -14.70 -0.25
N ILE A 152 -0.71 -14.60 0.96
CA ILE A 152 -1.91 -13.82 1.24
C ILE A 152 -1.51 -12.42 1.66
N VAL A 153 -2.16 -11.44 1.03
CA VAL A 153 -1.89 -10.02 1.25
C VAL A 153 -3.15 -9.35 1.77
N ARG A 154 -2.99 -8.61 2.87
CA ARG A 154 -3.99 -7.69 3.38
C ARG A 154 -3.94 -6.39 2.60
N ILE A 155 -5.10 -5.93 2.17
CA ILE A 155 -5.24 -4.69 1.43
C ILE A 155 -6.23 -3.81 2.17
N MET A 156 -5.86 -2.56 2.41
CA MET A 156 -6.81 -1.53 2.82
C MET A 156 -7.53 -1.00 1.58
N PRO A 157 -8.85 -1.18 1.44
CA PRO A 157 -9.59 -0.61 0.32
C PRO A 157 -9.47 0.91 0.28
N VAL A 158 -9.40 1.50 -0.92
CA VAL A 158 -9.23 2.95 -1.09
C VAL A 158 -10.37 3.74 -0.41
N GLU A 159 -11.58 3.19 -0.39
CA GLU A 159 -12.74 3.80 0.28
C GLU A 159 -12.52 3.93 1.79
N VAL A 160 -11.94 2.90 2.42
CA VAL A 160 -11.62 2.90 3.85
C VAL A 160 -10.49 3.89 4.14
N ALA A 161 -9.43 3.87 3.32
CA ALA A 161 -8.31 4.81 3.43
C ALA A 161 -8.77 6.27 3.28
N ALA A 162 -9.68 6.55 2.35
CA ALA A 162 -10.24 7.89 2.15
C ALA A 162 -11.02 8.39 3.37
N VAL A 163 -11.82 7.52 4.01
CA VAL A 163 -12.56 7.86 5.24
C VAL A 163 -11.59 8.18 6.39
N LEU A 164 -10.51 7.40 6.53
CA LEU A 164 -9.46 7.65 7.52
C LEU A 164 -8.73 8.97 7.25
N LEU A 165 -8.35 9.23 6.00
CA LEU A 165 -7.69 10.46 5.58
C LEU A 165 -8.57 11.70 5.88
N HIS A 166 -9.86 11.64 5.56
CA HIS A 166 -10.79 12.71 5.90
C HIS A 166 -10.89 12.96 7.41
N SER A 167 -10.85 11.91 8.22
CA SER A 167 -10.87 12.00 9.68
C SER A 167 -9.57 12.63 10.22
N ALA A 168 -8.43 12.25 9.68
CA ALA A 168 -7.13 12.84 9.98
C ALA A 168 -7.12 14.37 9.73
N ILE A 169 -7.52 14.78 8.53
CA ILE A 169 -7.55 16.20 8.13
C ILE A 169 -8.51 17.01 9.02
N LYS A 170 -9.68 16.46 9.37
CA LYS A 170 -10.63 17.14 10.28
C LYS A 170 -10.03 17.33 11.67
N ARG A 171 -9.36 16.30 12.22
CA ARG A 171 -8.76 16.34 13.55
C ARG A 171 -7.65 17.38 13.64
N GLU A 172 -6.81 17.47 12.62
CA GLU A 172 -5.76 18.48 12.54
C GLU A 172 -6.32 19.91 12.49
N LYS A 173 -7.35 20.14 11.66
CA LYS A 173 -8.04 21.44 11.58
C LYS A 173 -8.66 21.86 12.91
N GLN A 174 -9.19 20.91 13.69
CA GLN A 174 -9.74 21.20 15.01
C GLN A 174 -8.66 21.55 16.03
N LEU A 175 -7.50 20.87 15.98
CA LEU A 175 -6.35 21.18 16.85
C LEU A 175 -5.78 22.56 16.55
N LYS A 176 -5.61 22.93 15.27
CA LYS A 176 -5.13 24.27 14.87
C LYS A 176 -6.07 25.41 15.25
N ARG A 177 -7.36 25.16 15.48
CA ARG A 177 -8.34 26.17 15.93
C ARG A 177 -8.36 26.36 17.45
N ARG A 178 -7.75 25.44 18.21
CA ARG A 178 -7.71 25.47 19.68
C ARG A 178 -6.40 26.02 20.25
N LEU A 179 -5.40 26.21 19.40
CA LEU A 179 -4.10 26.83 19.70
C LEU A 179 -4.10 28.27 19.18
#